data_AF-A0A4P8HTQ2-F1
#
_entry.id   AF-A0A4P8HTQ2-F1
#
_cell.length_a   1.000
_cell.length_b   1.000
_cell.length_c   1.000
_cell.angle_alpha   90.00
_cell.angle_beta   90.00
_cell.angle_gamma   90.00
#
_symmetry.space_group_name_H-M   'P 1'
#
loop_
_entity.id
_entity.type
_entity.pdbx_description
1 polymer ?
#
loop_
_entity_poly.entity_id
_entity_poly.type
_entity_poly.pdbx_seq_one_letter_code
_entity_poly.pdbx_strand_id
1 'polypeptide(L)'
;MKKRGVTHRIVVLSIALLSVQLPHGAYAQQMSPVGVHVTSQSLIEDLSAPLGVATSGTARPLTPITLLMIKDFEGWAALHYDDPAGYCTIGYGHLISLKRCMHTPLGKFANQLSLGEGNELLEFDTRSARRTVQQLVSTELTDDQYGALASFVFNIGKRKFAESTMLALLNMKEFDAASKEFRRWIKAKGEVLDGLVDRRKCEEALFNKVLRLDKEGKFNRNMCQSFGAAPSENLIDIEIGEQLKGVK
;
A
#
# COMPACT_ATOMS: atom_id res chain seq x y z
N MET A 1 14.93 -88.30 -22.78
CA MET A 1 15.53 -87.25 -23.63
C MET A 1 14.37 -86.61 -24.39
N LYS A 2 14.01 -85.33 -24.37
CA LYS A 2 14.69 -84.04 -24.16
C LYS A 2 13.60 -83.07 -23.63
N LYS A 3 13.98 -82.17 -22.71
CA LYS A 3 13.11 -81.34 -21.85
C LYS A 3 12.21 -80.37 -22.63
N ARG A 4 10.93 -80.24 -22.22
CA ARG A 4 9.99 -79.17 -22.66
C ARG A 4 10.38 -77.87 -21.94
N GLY A 5 10.73 -76.84 -22.71
CA GLY A 5 11.05 -75.50 -22.21
C GLY A 5 9.77 -74.73 -21.88
N VAL A 6 9.72 -74.23 -20.65
CA VAL A 6 8.69 -73.30 -20.16
C VAL A 6 9.08 -71.89 -20.61
N THR A 7 8.30 -71.26 -21.47
CA THR A 7 8.44 -69.84 -21.81
C THR A 7 7.62 -69.01 -20.84
N HIS A 8 8.29 -68.31 -19.93
CA HIS A 8 7.69 -67.31 -19.05
C HIS A 8 7.18 -66.13 -19.86
N ARG A 9 5.86 -65.87 -19.83
CA ARG A 9 5.30 -64.57 -20.22
C ARG A 9 5.38 -63.64 -19.00
N ILE A 10 6.30 -62.69 -19.07
CA ILE A 10 6.38 -61.56 -18.13
C ILE A 10 5.14 -60.70 -18.34
N VAL A 11 4.30 -60.60 -17.31
CA VAL A 11 3.23 -59.60 -17.25
C VAL A 11 3.88 -58.29 -16.83
N VAL A 12 4.05 -57.37 -17.78
CA VAL A 12 4.45 -55.99 -17.46
C VAL A 12 3.22 -55.30 -16.87
N LEU A 13 3.20 -55.16 -15.55
CA LEU A 13 2.21 -54.37 -14.85
C LEU A 13 2.53 -52.88 -15.11
N SER A 14 1.83 -52.27 -16.07
CA SER A 14 1.90 -50.82 -16.29
C SER A 14 1.26 -50.11 -15.09
N ILE A 15 2.10 -49.59 -14.21
CA ILE A 15 1.68 -48.64 -13.17
C ILE A 15 1.30 -47.36 -13.89
N ALA A 16 -0.01 -47.14 -14.06
CA ALA A 16 -0.53 -45.85 -14.47
C ALA A 16 -0.24 -44.85 -13.35
N LEU A 17 0.72 -43.96 -13.56
CA LEU A 17 0.88 -42.75 -12.75
C LEU A 17 -0.40 -41.94 -12.90
N LEU A 18 -1.26 -41.95 -11.87
CA LEU A 18 -2.28 -40.92 -11.70
C LEU A 18 -1.53 -39.60 -11.47
N SER A 19 -1.33 -38.85 -12.55
CA SER A 19 -1.00 -37.44 -12.48
C SER A 19 -2.16 -36.73 -11.80
N VAL A 20 -1.99 -36.41 -10.52
CA VAL A 20 -2.85 -35.45 -9.83
C VAL A 20 -2.64 -34.11 -10.53
N GLN A 21 -3.53 -33.79 -11.47
CA GLN A 21 -3.62 -32.43 -12.00
C GLN A 21 -4.11 -31.53 -10.87
N LEU A 22 -3.15 -30.83 -10.24
CA LEU A 22 -3.46 -29.67 -9.42
C LEU A 22 -4.22 -28.67 -10.30
N PRO A 23 -5.38 -28.15 -9.84
CA PRO A 23 -6.06 -27.10 -10.57
C PRO A 23 -5.14 -25.88 -10.56
N HIS A 24 -4.54 -25.55 -11.71
CA HIS A 24 -3.82 -24.30 -11.92
C HIS A 24 -4.84 -23.17 -12.08
N GLY A 25 -5.66 -22.99 -11.05
CA GLY A 25 -6.77 -22.07 -11.00
C GLY A 25 -6.91 -21.49 -9.60
N ALA A 26 -5.99 -20.59 -9.23
CA ALA A 26 -6.21 -19.54 -8.25
C ALA A 26 -5.00 -18.58 -8.24
N TYR A 27 -5.27 -17.29 -8.07
CA TYR A 27 -4.32 -16.17 -8.01
C TYR A 27 -3.93 -15.51 -9.33
N ALA A 28 -4.91 -15.22 -10.17
CA ALA A 28 -4.92 -13.91 -10.81
C ALA A 28 -5.66 -12.96 -9.84
N GLN A 29 -4.94 -12.34 -8.91
CA GLN A 29 -5.42 -11.06 -8.39
C GLN A 29 -5.52 -10.13 -9.59
N GLN A 30 -6.61 -9.38 -9.73
CA GLN A 30 -6.74 -8.32 -10.73
C GLN A 30 -5.55 -7.37 -10.56
N MET A 31 -4.49 -7.58 -11.35
CA MET A 31 -3.36 -6.69 -11.41
C MET A 31 -3.83 -5.48 -12.21
N SER A 32 -4.02 -4.35 -11.54
CA SER A 32 -4.10 -3.05 -12.21
C SER A 32 -2.91 -2.93 -13.17
N PRO A 33 -3.09 -2.35 -14.37
CA PRO A 33 -2.00 -2.26 -15.35
C PRO A 33 -0.76 -1.62 -14.71
N VAL A 34 0.38 -2.31 -14.88
CA VAL A 34 1.71 -1.86 -14.43
C VAL A 34 1.95 -0.46 -15.00
N GLY A 35 2.07 0.55 -14.13
CA GLY A 35 2.43 1.92 -14.52
C GLY A 35 1.40 3.04 -14.30
N VAL A 36 0.29 2.83 -13.58
CA VAL A 36 -0.68 3.92 -13.28
C VAL A 36 -0.50 4.52 -11.87
N HIS A 37 0.24 3.85 -10.99
CA HIS A 37 0.41 4.29 -9.61
C HIS A 37 1.65 5.20 -9.48
N VAL A 38 1.46 6.39 -8.92
CA VAL A 38 2.53 7.30 -8.55
C VAL A 38 3.10 6.85 -7.20
N THR A 39 4.42 6.84 -7.05
CA THR A 39 5.06 6.52 -5.76
C THR A 39 4.54 7.44 -4.65
N SER A 40 4.31 6.86 -3.48
CA SER A 40 3.87 7.56 -2.28
C SER A 40 4.85 8.66 -1.82
N GLN A 41 4.33 9.84 -1.47
CA GLN A 41 5.14 11.04 -1.21
C GLN A 41 6.13 10.87 -0.05
N SER A 42 5.81 10.08 0.97
CA SER A 42 6.75 9.86 2.09
C SER A 42 8.05 9.20 1.64
N LEU A 43 8.02 8.36 0.60
CA LEU A 43 9.22 7.72 0.04
C LEU A 43 10.11 8.72 -0.69
N ILE A 44 9.50 9.66 -1.41
CA ILE A 44 10.22 10.77 -2.04
C ILE A 44 10.90 11.63 -0.97
N GLU A 45 10.19 11.95 0.12
CA GLU A 45 10.74 12.70 1.24
C GLU A 45 11.89 11.96 1.94
N ASP A 46 11.76 10.64 2.13
CA ASP A 46 12.80 9.81 2.75
C ASP A 46 14.05 9.70 1.89
N LEU A 47 13.90 9.48 0.59
CA LEU A 47 15.03 9.35 -0.34
C LEU A 47 15.72 10.71 -0.60
N SER A 48 14.98 11.82 -0.49
CA SER A 48 15.52 13.18 -0.64
C SER A 48 16.12 13.74 0.64
N ALA A 49 15.90 13.10 1.80
CA ALA A 49 16.41 13.58 3.07
C ALA A 49 17.95 13.46 3.12
N PRO A 50 18.66 14.42 3.75
CA PRO A 50 20.09 14.31 3.97
C PRO A 50 20.43 13.01 4.71
N LEU A 51 21.43 12.27 4.21
CA LEU A 51 21.93 11.05 4.84
C LEU A 51 22.29 11.34 6.30
N GLY A 52 21.58 10.71 7.25
CA GLY A 52 21.91 10.80 8.68
C GLY A 52 20.75 11.14 9.62
N VAL A 53 19.56 11.49 9.13
CA VAL A 53 18.37 11.69 9.99
C VAL A 53 17.72 10.34 10.32
N ALA A 54 18.41 9.50 11.08
CA ALA A 54 17.84 8.27 11.61
C ALA A 54 16.93 8.60 12.79
N THR A 55 15.61 8.56 12.57
CA THR A 55 14.66 8.63 13.68
C THR A 55 14.78 7.35 14.52
N SER A 56 15.22 7.50 15.76
CA SER A 56 15.25 6.40 16.75
C SER A 56 13.81 6.04 17.18
N GLY A 57 13.56 4.75 17.45
CA GLY A 57 12.28 4.24 17.96
C GLY A 57 11.58 3.20 17.07
N THR A 58 10.95 2.21 17.70
CA THR A 58 10.14 1.19 17.02
C THR A 58 8.78 1.77 16.64
N ALA A 59 8.43 1.71 15.35
CA ALA A 59 7.11 2.09 14.88
C ALA A 59 6.08 1.04 15.29
N ARG A 60 4.94 1.44 15.87
CA ARG A 60 3.82 0.52 16.16
C ARG A 60 3.45 -0.27 14.89
N PRO A 61 3.24 -1.61 14.96
CA PRO A 61 2.86 -2.42 13.79
C PRO A 61 1.51 -2.01 13.22
N LEU A 62 1.31 -2.23 11.92
CA LEU A 62 0.03 -2.05 11.26
C LEU A 62 -0.84 -3.29 11.45
N THR A 63 -2.16 -3.11 11.51
CA THR A 63 -3.09 -4.25 11.48
C THR A 63 -3.09 -4.92 10.11
N PRO A 64 -3.47 -6.21 10.02
CA PRO A 64 -3.55 -6.91 8.73
C PRO A 64 -4.45 -6.18 7.71
N ILE A 65 -5.60 -5.65 8.16
CA ILE A 65 -6.52 -4.91 7.29
C ILE A 65 -5.88 -3.61 6.76
N THR A 66 -5.10 -2.91 7.59
CA THR A 66 -4.39 -1.70 7.15
C THR A 66 -3.36 -2.03 6.08
N LEU A 67 -2.56 -3.08 6.28
CA LEU A 67 -1.54 -3.48 5.32
C LEU A 67 -2.16 -3.93 3.99
N LEU A 68 -3.28 -4.67 4.02
CA LEU A 68 -4.00 -5.08 2.83
C LEU A 68 -4.61 -3.87 2.08
N MET A 69 -5.15 -2.89 2.80
CA MET A 69 -5.67 -1.65 2.22
C MET A 69 -4.55 -0.87 1.50
N ILE A 70 -3.38 -0.70 2.14
CA ILE A 70 -2.24 -0.01 1.50
C ILE A 70 -1.82 -0.77 0.23
N LYS A 71 -1.65 -2.10 0.30
CA LYS A 71 -1.27 -2.91 -0.88
C LYS A 71 -2.22 -2.73 -2.06
N ASP A 72 -3.52 -2.67 -1.79
CA ASP A 72 -4.52 -2.48 -2.84
C ASP A 72 -4.41 -1.09 -3.51
N PHE A 73 -4.15 -0.04 -2.73
CA PHE A 73 -3.98 1.32 -3.28
C PHE A 73 -2.64 1.56 -3.97
N GLU A 74 -1.55 0.97 -3.48
CA GLU A 74 -0.22 1.12 -4.09
C GLU A 74 -0.05 0.23 -5.33
N GLY A 75 -0.75 -0.92 -5.39
CA GLY A 75 -0.65 -1.88 -6.50
C GLY A 75 0.64 -2.71 -6.49
N TRP A 76 0.66 -3.83 -7.21
CA TRP A 76 1.81 -4.76 -7.23
C TRP A 76 2.50 -4.78 -8.59
N ALA A 77 3.81 -4.54 -8.61
CA ALA A 77 4.67 -4.76 -9.76
C ALA A 77 5.91 -5.58 -9.36
N ALA A 78 5.97 -6.83 -9.83
CA ALA A 78 7.05 -7.72 -9.46
C ALA A 78 8.42 -7.33 -10.07
N LEU A 79 8.42 -6.54 -11.15
CA LEU A 79 9.61 -6.01 -11.81
C LEU A 79 9.65 -4.48 -11.66
N HIS A 80 10.86 -3.92 -11.76
CA HIS A 80 11.03 -2.47 -11.75
C HIS A 80 10.37 -1.82 -12.98
N TYR A 81 9.88 -0.60 -12.81
CA TYR A 81 9.20 0.19 -13.83
C TYR A 81 9.41 1.69 -13.58
N ASP A 82 9.22 2.51 -14.62
CA ASP A 82 9.13 3.96 -14.45
C ASP A 82 7.70 4.33 -14.04
N ASP A 83 7.52 4.96 -12.88
CA ASP A 83 6.22 5.48 -12.45
C ASP A 83 5.78 6.69 -13.31
N PRO A 84 4.53 7.20 -13.20
CA PRO A 84 4.09 8.36 -13.98
C PRO A 84 4.87 9.66 -13.72
N ALA A 85 5.65 9.74 -12.63
CA ALA A 85 6.57 10.86 -12.35
C ALA A 85 7.97 10.64 -12.98
N GLY A 86 8.22 9.47 -13.58
CA GLY A 86 9.49 9.10 -14.21
C GLY A 86 10.52 8.54 -13.24
N TYR A 87 10.10 8.08 -12.07
CA TYR A 87 10.97 7.50 -11.05
C TYR A 87 11.02 5.98 -11.15
N CYS A 88 12.18 5.40 -10.85
CA CYS A 88 12.35 3.95 -10.88
C CYS A 88 11.78 3.32 -9.62
N THR A 89 10.78 2.47 -9.81
CA THR A 89 9.91 1.95 -8.76
C THR A 89 9.72 0.43 -8.91
N ILE A 90 9.48 -0.29 -7.81
CA ILE A 90 9.21 -1.75 -7.80
C ILE A 90 8.24 -2.14 -6.67
N GLY A 91 7.64 -3.32 -6.74
CA GLY A 91 6.81 -3.88 -5.67
C GLY A 91 5.54 -3.06 -5.44
N TYR A 92 5.26 -2.72 -4.18
CA TYR A 92 4.16 -1.84 -3.77
C TYR A 92 4.59 -0.37 -3.73
N GLY A 93 5.10 0.13 -4.85
CA GLY A 93 5.51 1.54 -4.98
C GLY A 93 6.88 1.88 -4.36
N HIS A 94 7.71 0.87 -4.02
CA HIS A 94 9.04 1.08 -3.46
C HIS A 94 9.93 1.87 -4.41
N LEU A 95 10.40 3.03 -3.93
CA LEU A 95 11.21 3.96 -4.72
C LEU A 95 12.68 3.55 -4.71
N ILE A 96 13.17 3.06 -5.85
CA ILE A 96 14.60 2.72 -6.04
C ILE A 96 15.40 4.00 -6.29
N SER A 97 14.87 4.91 -7.11
CA SER A 97 15.56 6.16 -7.48
C SER A 97 14.61 7.21 -8.02
N LEU A 98 14.95 8.49 -7.80
CA LEU A 98 14.32 9.66 -8.44
C LEU A 98 14.72 9.86 -9.92
N LYS A 99 15.26 8.81 -10.55
CA LYS A 99 15.63 8.76 -11.96
C LYS A 99 14.98 7.53 -12.59
N ARG A 100 14.78 7.60 -13.91
CA ARG A 100 14.28 6.47 -14.70
C ARG A 100 15.14 5.22 -14.53
N CYS A 101 14.54 4.04 -14.60
CA CYS A 101 15.22 2.77 -14.35
C CYS A 101 16.41 2.52 -15.27
N MET A 102 16.35 2.98 -16.53
CA MET A 102 17.48 2.86 -17.47
C MET A 102 18.76 3.59 -17.02
N HIS A 103 18.63 4.56 -16.10
CA HIS A 103 19.73 5.35 -15.53
C HIS A 103 20.02 5.02 -14.06
N THR A 104 19.43 3.93 -13.54
CA THR A 104 19.51 3.56 -12.13
C THR A 104 20.23 2.21 -11.98
N PRO A 105 21.28 2.12 -11.15
CA PRO A 105 21.86 0.82 -10.81
C PRO A 105 20.88 0.04 -9.93
N LEU A 106 20.23 -0.97 -10.50
CA LEU A 106 19.13 -1.70 -9.84
C LEU A 106 19.59 -2.61 -8.68
N GLY A 107 20.84 -3.08 -8.69
CA GLY A 107 21.38 -3.95 -7.64
C GLY A 107 20.49 -5.17 -7.40
N LYS A 108 20.06 -5.39 -6.15
CA LYS A 108 19.17 -6.49 -5.77
C LYS A 108 17.78 -6.43 -6.43
N PHE A 109 17.37 -5.26 -6.95
CA PHE A 109 16.10 -5.05 -7.64
C PHE A 109 16.16 -5.29 -9.16
N ALA A 110 17.29 -5.82 -9.66
CA ALA A 110 17.42 -6.21 -11.06
C ALA A 110 16.53 -7.43 -11.42
N ASN A 111 16.22 -8.27 -10.43
CA ASN A 111 15.40 -9.47 -10.59
C ASN A 111 13.96 -9.23 -10.09
N GLN A 112 13.08 -10.16 -10.45
CA GLN A 112 11.69 -10.15 -9.98
C GLN A 112 11.62 -10.31 -8.46
N LEU A 113 10.82 -9.46 -7.80
CA LEU A 113 10.46 -9.64 -6.40
C LEU A 113 9.40 -10.74 -6.24
N SER A 114 9.58 -11.57 -5.22
CA SER A 114 8.51 -12.39 -4.66
C SER A 114 7.51 -11.52 -3.90
N LEU A 115 6.28 -12.04 -3.72
CA LEU A 115 5.28 -11.38 -2.88
C LEU A 115 5.75 -11.20 -1.43
N GLY A 116 6.57 -12.13 -0.91
CA GLY A 116 7.16 -12.03 0.42
C GLY A 116 8.09 -10.83 0.55
N GLU A 117 9.04 -10.69 -0.36
CA GLU A 117 9.97 -9.54 -0.40
C GLU A 117 9.22 -8.23 -0.60
N GLY A 118 8.19 -8.23 -1.45
CA GLY A 118 7.29 -7.09 -1.62
C GLY A 118 6.60 -6.65 -0.33
N ASN A 119 6.12 -7.60 0.46
CA ASN A 119 5.48 -7.32 1.74
C ASN A 119 6.46 -6.74 2.76
N GLU A 120 7.68 -7.29 2.82
CA GLU A 120 8.74 -6.79 3.70
C GLU A 120 9.17 -5.37 3.31
N LEU A 121 9.29 -5.08 2.01
CA LEU A 121 9.56 -3.73 1.52
C LEU A 121 8.44 -2.76 1.92
N LEU A 122 7.17 -3.12 1.73
CA LEU A 122 6.08 -2.23 2.10
C LEU A 122 6.03 -1.96 3.61
N GLU A 123 6.28 -2.99 4.44
CA GLU A 123 6.38 -2.83 5.88
C GLU A 123 7.55 -1.90 6.27
N PHE A 124 8.67 -2.00 5.54
CA PHE A 124 9.83 -1.11 5.69
C PHE A 124 9.49 0.34 5.29
N ASP A 125 8.87 0.50 4.14
CA ASP A 125 8.56 1.78 3.48
C ASP A 125 7.55 2.60 4.27
N THR A 126 6.58 1.95 4.91
CA THR A 126 5.57 2.63 5.74
C THR A 126 6.11 3.10 7.10
N ARG A 127 7.30 2.68 7.52
CA ARG A 127 7.82 3.00 8.87
C ARG A 127 7.97 4.49 9.11
N SER A 128 8.38 5.26 8.10
CA SER A 128 8.58 6.71 8.25
C SER A 128 7.25 7.41 8.53
N ALA A 129 6.22 7.11 7.74
CA ALA A 129 4.86 7.61 7.94
C ALA A 129 4.29 7.20 9.31
N ARG A 130 4.47 5.94 9.69
CA ARG A 130 4.09 5.38 11.00
C ARG A 130 4.74 6.11 12.18
N ARG A 131 6.03 6.44 12.07
CA ARG A 131 6.74 7.22 13.09
C ARG A 131 6.23 8.65 13.15
N THR A 132 5.98 9.27 12.01
CA THR A 132 5.42 10.62 11.96
C THR A 132 4.07 10.69 12.69
N VAL A 133 3.17 9.73 12.48
CA VAL A 133 1.91 9.67 13.24
C VAL A 133 2.19 9.54 14.74
N GLN A 134 3.07 8.62 15.13
CA GLN A 134 3.40 8.36 16.53
C GLN A 134 4.07 9.56 17.23
N GLN A 135 4.80 10.40 16.50
CA GLN A 135 5.51 11.55 17.03
C GLN A 135 4.63 12.80 17.11
N LEU A 136 3.77 13.01 16.12
CA LEU A 136 3.03 14.26 15.98
C LEU A 136 1.64 14.20 16.64
N VAL A 137 1.02 13.02 16.71
CA VAL A 137 -0.26 12.86 17.37
C VAL A 137 -0.05 12.70 18.87
N SER A 138 -0.52 13.66 19.66
CA SER A 138 -0.37 13.69 21.12
C SER A 138 -1.47 12.92 21.86
N THR A 139 -2.57 12.59 21.18
CA THR A 139 -3.67 11.80 21.74
C THR A 139 -3.45 10.30 21.51
N GLU A 140 -3.92 9.47 22.44
CA GLU A 140 -3.92 8.01 22.26
C GLU A 140 -4.79 7.60 21.07
N LEU A 141 -4.24 6.76 20.20
CA LEU A 141 -4.92 6.23 19.02
C LEU A 141 -5.16 4.74 19.16
N THR A 142 -6.32 4.28 18.68
CA THR A 142 -6.57 2.85 18.45
C THR A 142 -5.71 2.33 17.28
N ASP A 143 -5.53 1.01 17.16
CA ASP A 143 -4.75 0.43 16.06
C ASP A 143 -5.29 0.82 14.67
N ASP A 144 -6.62 0.88 14.53
CA ASP A 144 -7.26 1.23 13.27
C ASP A 144 -7.10 2.73 12.93
N GLN A 145 -7.24 3.62 13.92
CA GLN A 145 -6.96 5.06 13.71
C GLN A 145 -5.50 5.30 13.35
N TYR A 146 -4.58 4.64 14.05
CA TYR A 146 -3.16 4.70 13.75
C TYR A 146 -2.87 4.18 12.33
N GLY A 147 -3.46 3.06 11.95
CA GLY A 147 -3.30 2.46 10.62
C GLY A 147 -3.84 3.34 9.49
N ALA A 148 -5.03 3.93 9.67
CA ALA A 148 -5.63 4.87 8.73
C ALA A 148 -4.74 6.11 8.52
N LEU A 149 -4.25 6.71 9.62
CA LEU A 149 -3.35 7.85 9.56
C LEU A 149 -2.00 7.48 8.94
N ALA A 150 -1.45 6.31 9.24
CA ALA A 150 -0.20 5.84 8.63
C ALA A 150 -0.34 5.68 7.10
N SER A 151 -1.46 5.11 6.62
CA SER A 151 -1.77 5.00 5.19
C SER A 151 -1.90 6.36 4.51
N PHE A 152 -2.53 7.31 5.20
CA PHE A 152 -2.70 8.68 4.72
C PHE A 152 -1.39 9.46 4.65
N VAL A 153 -0.59 9.43 5.71
CA VAL A 153 0.73 10.08 5.76
C VAL A 153 1.68 9.47 4.73
N PHE A 154 1.63 8.15 4.52
CA PHE A 154 2.39 7.48 3.48
C PHE A 154 2.09 8.10 2.10
N ASN A 155 0.81 8.32 1.81
CA ASN A 155 0.37 8.92 0.55
C ASN A 155 0.75 10.39 0.39
N ILE A 156 0.39 11.25 1.35
CA ILE A 156 0.46 12.72 1.19
C ILE A 156 1.82 13.32 1.61
N GLY A 157 2.61 12.55 2.38
CA GLY A 157 3.89 12.98 2.93
C GLY A 157 3.78 13.55 4.35
N LYS A 158 4.90 13.49 5.07
CA LYS A 158 5.03 13.84 6.48
C LYS A 158 4.83 15.32 6.72
N ARG A 159 5.40 16.16 5.83
CA ARG A 159 5.33 17.62 5.97
C ARG A 159 3.89 18.12 5.88
N LYS A 160 3.13 17.61 4.92
CA LYS A 160 1.73 18.01 4.71
C LYS A 160 0.83 17.60 5.87
N PHE A 161 1.07 16.41 6.43
CA PHE A 161 0.38 15.99 7.64
C PHE A 161 0.70 16.89 8.85
N ALA A 162 1.98 17.26 9.02
CA ALA A 162 2.41 18.13 10.12
C ALA A 162 1.74 19.52 10.09
N GLU A 163 1.39 20.02 8.90
CA GLU A 163 0.76 21.33 8.69
C GLU A 163 -0.78 21.23 8.60
N SER A 164 -1.37 20.04 8.76
CA SER A 164 -2.78 19.80 8.47
C SER A 164 -3.74 20.15 9.61
N THR A 165 -4.94 20.63 9.24
CA THR A 165 -6.11 20.75 10.11
C THR A 165 -6.46 19.40 10.76
N MET A 166 -6.28 18.29 10.04
CA MET A 166 -6.45 16.94 10.59
C MET A 166 -5.59 16.72 11.85
N LEU A 167 -4.30 17.04 11.79
CA LEU A 167 -3.41 16.89 12.94
C LEU A 167 -3.84 17.78 14.12
N ALA A 168 -4.23 19.03 13.84
CA ALA A 168 -4.74 19.93 14.87
C ALA A 168 -5.98 19.33 15.57
N LEU A 169 -6.94 18.82 14.81
CA LEU A 169 -8.16 18.19 15.35
C LEU A 169 -7.85 16.92 16.18
N LEU A 170 -6.94 16.06 15.71
CA LEU A 170 -6.52 14.86 16.44
C LEU A 170 -5.93 15.21 17.82
N ASN A 171 -5.10 16.27 17.88
CA ASN A 171 -4.46 16.72 19.11
C ASN A 171 -5.43 17.47 20.05
N MET A 172 -6.55 17.96 19.52
CA MET A 172 -7.69 18.46 20.31
C MET A 172 -8.68 17.36 20.72
N LYS A 173 -8.42 16.09 20.37
CA LYS A 173 -9.31 14.94 20.58
C LYS A 173 -10.65 15.02 19.83
N GLU A 174 -10.72 15.87 18.81
CA GLU A 174 -11.89 16.06 17.95
C GLU A 174 -11.93 14.98 16.85
N PHE A 175 -12.05 13.71 17.27
CA PHE A 175 -11.90 12.55 16.36
C PHE A 175 -12.95 12.51 15.25
N ASP A 176 -14.19 12.91 15.54
CA ASP A 176 -15.27 12.96 14.55
C ASP A 176 -15.07 14.03 13.49
N ALA A 177 -14.39 15.13 13.84
CA ALA A 177 -14.00 16.16 12.89
C ALA A 177 -12.75 15.72 12.11
N ALA A 178 -11.74 15.18 12.80
CA ALA A 178 -10.51 14.68 12.18
C ALA A 178 -10.79 13.58 11.15
N SER A 179 -11.74 12.69 11.39
CA SER A 179 -12.11 11.62 10.44
C SER A 179 -12.75 12.16 9.15
N LYS A 180 -13.40 13.33 9.20
CA LYS A 180 -13.97 13.96 7.99
C LYS A 180 -12.90 14.64 7.15
N GLU A 181 -11.75 14.98 7.73
CA GLU A 181 -10.66 15.66 7.02
C GLU A 181 -10.08 14.81 5.90
N PHE A 182 -10.07 13.47 6.01
CA PHE A 182 -9.61 12.59 4.92
C PHE A 182 -10.25 12.97 3.59
N ARG A 183 -11.56 13.27 3.59
CA ARG A 183 -12.35 13.56 2.38
C ARG A 183 -11.90 14.82 1.63
N ARG A 184 -11.17 15.73 2.28
CA ARG A 184 -10.68 16.94 1.63
C ARG A 184 -9.49 16.66 0.72
N TRP A 185 -8.66 15.67 1.03
CA TRP A 185 -7.38 15.38 0.35
C TRP A 185 -7.56 14.46 -0.87
N ILE A 186 -8.31 14.94 -1.86
CA ILE A 186 -8.75 14.17 -3.03
C ILE A 186 -8.32 14.76 -4.37
N LYS A 187 -7.55 15.87 -4.37
CA LYS A 187 -7.04 16.46 -5.61
C LYS A 187 -5.57 16.11 -5.84
N ALA A 188 -5.16 16.05 -7.11
CA ALA A 188 -3.77 16.15 -7.52
C ALA A 188 -3.71 16.91 -8.85
N LYS A 189 -2.67 17.71 -9.06
CA LYS A 189 -2.52 18.59 -10.25
C LYS A 189 -3.74 19.46 -10.52
N GLY A 190 -4.43 19.89 -9.46
CA GLY A 190 -5.61 20.74 -9.52
C GLY A 190 -6.93 20.02 -9.79
N GLU A 191 -6.93 18.70 -10.01
CA GLU A 191 -8.10 17.91 -10.39
C GLU A 191 -8.50 16.91 -9.31
N VAL A 192 -9.80 16.65 -9.15
CA VAL A 192 -10.29 15.57 -8.27
C VAL A 192 -9.99 14.22 -8.91
N LEU A 193 -9.38 13.32 -8.15
CA LEU A 193 -9.07 11.97 -8.62
C LEU A 193 -9.93 10.93 -7.90
N ASP A 194 -10.69 10.14 -8.67
CA ASP A 194 -11.55 9.08 -8.11
C ASP A 194 -10.78 8.08 -7.25
N GLY A 195 -9.54 7.75 -7.64
CA GLY A 195 -8.67 6.88 -6.84
C GLY A 195 -8.33 7.46 -5.46
N LEU A 196 -8.17 8.78 -5.36
CA LEU A 196 -7.99 9.44 -4.06
C LEU A 196 -9.30 9.49 -3.29
N VAL A 197 -10.44 9.75 -3.95
CA VAL A 197 -11.76 9.71 -3.29
C VAL A 197 -11.99 8.34 -2.64
N ASP A 198 -11.76 7.26 -3.36
CA ASP A 198 -11.91 5.88 -2.84
C ASP A 198 -10.93 5.61 -1.70
N ARG A 199 -9.67 6.04 -1.84
CA ARG A 199 -8.65 5.89 -0.79
C ARG A 199 -9.04 6.60 0.50
N ARG A 200 -9.46 7.86 0.41
CA ARG A 200 -9.86 8.66 1.57
C ARG A 200 -11.09 8.08 2.26
N LYS A 201 -12.06 7.56 1.50
CA LYS A 201 -13.22 6.84 2.08
C LYS A 201 -12.82 5.59 2.84
N CYS A 202 -11.89 4.79 2.32
CA CYS A 202 -11.40 3.59 3.02
C CYS A 202 -10.61 3.94 4.28
N GLU A 203 -9.74 4.95 4.22
CA GLU A 203 -8.97 5.41 5.38
C GLU A 203 -9.90 5.94 6.49
N GLU A 204 -10.91 6.74 6.15
CA GLU A 204 -11.93 7.17 7.11
C GLU A 204 -12.74 5.99 7.67
N ALA A 205 -13.12 5.03 6.84
CA ALA A 205 -13.84 3.83 7.27
C ALA A 205 -13.03 2.98 8.25
N LEU A 206 -11.72 2.86 8.01
CA LEU A 206 -10.79 2.21 8.91
C LEU A 206 -10.69 3.01 10.22
N PHE A 207 -10.49 4.32 10.14
CA PHE A 207 -10.41 5.20 11.30
C PHE A 207 -11.63 5.10 12.22
N ASN A 208 -12.83 5.04 11.63
CA ASN A 208 -14.11 4.89 12.32
C ASN A 208 -14.45 3.44 12.68
N LYS A 209 -13.54 2.49 12.45
CA LYS A 209 -13.68 1.05 12.73
C LYS A 209 -14.89 0.39 12.06
N VAL A 210 -15.28 0.86 10.88
CA VAL A 210 -16.36 0.27 10.07
C VAL A 210 -15.85 -0.54 8.88
N LEU A 211 -14.56 -0.40 8.55
CA LEU A 211 -13.91 -1.25 7.54
C LEU A 211 -13.70 -2.68 8.07
N ARG A 212 -13.99 -3.67 7.23
CA ARG A 212 -13.87 -5.11 7.55
C ARG A 212 -13.25 -5.85 6.37
N LEU A 213 -12.64 -7.01 6.64
CA LEU A 213 -12.29 -7.96 5.59
C LEU A 213 -13.54 -8.77 5.22
N ASP A 214 -13.56 -9.30 4.00
CA ASP A 214 -14.59 -10.28 3.63
C ASP A 214 -14.41 -11.60 4.40
N LYS A 215 -15.35 -12.52 4.22
CA LYS A 215 -15.36 -13.84 4.87
C LYS A 215 -14.14 -14.71 4.49
N GLU A 216 -13.45 -14.39 3.39
CA GLU A 216 -12.21 -15.03 2.96
C GLU A 216 -10.95 -14.30 3.47
N GLY A 217 -11.11 -13.24 4.28
CA GLY A 217 -10.01 -12.45 4.83
C GLY A 217 -9.38 -11.48 3.82
N LYS A 218 -10.08 -11.14 2.73
CA LYS A 218 -9.58 -10.21 1.70
C LYS A 218 -10.15 -8.81 1.89
N PHE A 219 -9.35 -7.83 1.47
CA PHE A 219 -9.77 -6.44 1.39
C PHE A 219 -10.46 -6.17 0.05
N ASN A 220 -11.50 -5.33 0.05
CA ASN A 220 -12.24 -4.92 -1.13
C ASN A 220 -12.58 -3.42 -1.07
N ARG A 221 -11.94 -2.61 -1.91
CA ARG A 221 -12.14 -1.15 -1.93
C ARG A 221 -13.58 -0.71 -2.17
N ASN A 222 -14.40 -1.53 -2.85
CA ASN A 222 -15.80 -1.20 -3.13
C ASN A 222 -16.63 -1.08 -1.85
N MET A 223 -16.22 -1.74 -0.77
CA MET A 223 -16.88 -1.62 0.54
C MET A 223 -16.82 -0.20 1.08
N CYS A 224 -15.85 0.59 0.63
CA CYS A 224 -15.67 1.95 1.09
C CYS A 224 -16.55 2.96 0.33
N GLN A 225 -17.07 2.60 -0.84
CA GLN A 225 -17.81 3.51 -1.71
C GLN A 225 -19.10 4.03 -1.08
N SER A 226 -19.66 3.25 -0.14
CA SER A 226 -20.85 3.60 0.64
C SER A 226 -20.60 4.66 1.72
N PHE A 227 -19.34 4.96 2.06
CA PHE A 227 -19.00 6.04 3.00
C PHE A 227 -19.03 7.40 2.29
N GLY A 228 -19.59 8.40 2.97
CA GLY A 228 -20.01 9.67 2.38
C GLY A 228 -18.90 10.42 1.63
N ALA A 229 -19.28 11.18 0.61
CA ALA A 229 -18.36 12.07 -0.11
C ALA A 229 -17.99 13.30 0.74
N ALA A 230 -16.91 13.98 0.35
CA ALA A 230 -16.57 15.28 0.88
C ALA A 230 -17.70 16.28 0.58
N PRO A 231 -18.02 17.22 1.47
CA PRO A 231 -18.69 18.45 1.06
C PRO A 231 -17.85 19.13 -0.03
N SER A 232 -18.50 19.77 -1.00
CA SER A 232 -17.86 20.35 -2.19
C SER A 232 -16.96 21.56 -1.92
N GLU A 233 -16.71 21.92 -0.66
CA GLU A 233 -15.97 23.13 -0.28
C GLU A 233 -14.62 22.78 0.37
N ASN A 234 -13.57 23.50 -0.03
CA ASN A 234 -12.20 23.41 0.52
C ASN A 234 -11.46 22.07 0.31
N LEU A 235 -11.59 21.51 -0.89
CA LEU A 235 -10.77 20.37 -1.33
C LEU A 235 -9.28 20.73 -1.40
N ILE A 236 -8.43 19.79 -1.03
CA ILE A 236 -6.99 19.90 -0.91
C ILE A 236 -6.30 19.05 -1.97
N ASP A 237 -5.30 19.65 -2.59
CA ASP A 237 -4.39 18.97 -3.51
C ASP A 237 -3.23 18.33 -2.75
N ILE A 238 -3.02 17.03 -2.95
CA ILE A 238 -1.99 16.26 -2.24
C ILE A 238 -0.57 16.67 -2.65
N GLU A 239 -0.36 17.36 -3.77
CA GLU A 239 0.93 17.89 -4.20
C GLU A 239 1.21 19.24 -3.51
N ILE A 240 0.17 20.05 -3.27
CA ILE A 240 0.28 21.40 -2.69
C ILE A 240 0.20 21.36 -1.15
N GLY A 241 -0.78 20.65 -0.60
CA GLY A 241 -1.13 20.68 0.82
C GLY A 241 -2.19 21.72 1.17
N GLU A 242 -2.52 21.79 2.45
CA GLU A 242 -3.50 22.74 2.94
C GLU A 242 -2.93 24.15 2.95
N GLN A 243 -3.58 25.07 2.22
CA GLN A 243 -3.26 26.49 2.36
C GLN A 243 -3.98 27.03 3.59
N LEU A 244 -3.31 27.02 4.73
CA LEU A 244 -3.79 27.71 5.92
C LEU A 244 -3.90 29.20 5.57
N LYS A 245 -5.13 29.71 5.40
CA LYS A 245 -5.35 31.16 5.30
C LYS A 245 -4.83 31.76 6.60
N GLY A 246 -3.76 32.54 6.50
CA GLY A 246 -3.02 33.04 7.64
C GLY A 246 -3.92 33.58 8.74
N VAL A 247 -3.84 32.96 9.91
CA VAL A 247 -4.05 33.72 11.15
C VAL A 247 -2.84 34.64 11.22
N LYS A 248 -3.04 35.89 10.79
CA LYS A 248 -2.10 36.98 11.04
C LYS A 248 -2.00 37.24 12.54
#